data_AF-A0A4R5QKV6-F1
#
_entry.id   AF-A0A4R5QKV6-F1
#
_cell.length_a   1.000
_cell.length_b   1.000
_cell.length_c   1.000
_cell.angle_alpha   90.00
_cell.angle_beta   90.00
_cell.angle_gamma   90.00
#
_symmetry.space_group_name_H-M   'P 1'
#
loop_
_entity.id
_entity.type
_entity.pdbx_description
1 polymer ?
#
loop_
_entity_poly.entity_id
_entity_poly.type
_entity_poly.pdbx_seq_one_letter_code
_entity_poly.pdbx_strand_id
1 'polypeptide(L)'
;MTAPDRPGPSCGPGREAAASPGSTHPLFTIGYEGTTPDRLIETLREAGVTTLVDVRELPNSRRPGFAKRALSEALGRAGIGYRHLRALGTPPEGRAAAKAGRTAEMKRIFGARLAGTEAQAAVAALAVEAREGRVCLLCLEADPAQCHRSLVAEAVASPGDIAIVHLHAAGALPA
;
A
#
# COMPACT_ATOMS: atom_id res chain seq x y z
N MET A 1 -65.21 17.93 20.94
CA MET A 1 -64.81 17.59 19.56
C MET A 1 -63.30 17.39 19.59
N THR A 2 -62.86 16.22 20.05
CA THR A 2 -62.43 15.06 19.24
C THR A 2 -60.90 15.06 19.16
N ALA A 3 -60.31 14.05 19.79
CA ALA A 3 -58.89 13.67 19.86
C ALA A 3 -58.35 13.21 18.47
N PRO A 4 -57.16 12.58 18.31
CA PRO A 4 -56.02 12.36 19.23
C PRO A 4 -54.62 12.58 18.59
N ASP A 5 -53.60 12.52 19.45
CA ASP A 5 -52.31 11.83 19.32
C ASP A 5 -51.73 11.48 17.93
N ARG A 6 -50.47 11.91 17.67
CA ARG A 6 -49.46 11.06 17.01
C ARG A 6 -48.01 11.40 17.44
N PRO A 7 -47.17 10.39 17.71
CA PRO A 7 -45.72 10.53 17.93
C PRO A 7 -44.89 10.21 16.67
N GLY A 8 -43.69 10.81 16.61
CA GLY A 8 -42.50 10.38 15.82
C GLY A 8 -42.51 10.67 14.31
N PRO A 9 -41.34 10.79 13.63
CA PRO A 9 -40.16 9.97 13.89
C PRO A 9 -38.83 10.71 14.13
N SER A 10 -38.03 10.07 14.96
CA SER A 10 -36.59 10.20 15.13
C SER A 10 -35.82 10.13 13.81
N CYS A 11 -35.02 11.16 13.51
CA CYS A 11 -33.98 11.05 12.49
C CYS A 11 -32.79 10.32 13.12
N GLY A 12 -32.67 9.01 12.84
CA GLY A 12 -31.57 8.17 13.30
C GLY A 12 -30.22 8.58 12.72
N PRO A 13 -29.10 8.09 13.29
CA PRO A 13 -27.77 8.30 12.74
C PRO A 13 -27.67 7.64 11.36
N GLY A 14 -27.29 8.44 10.38
CA GLY A 14 -27.13 8.00 9.01
C GLY A 14 -25.98 7.01 8.87
N ARG A 15 -26.33 5.77 8.54
CA ARG A 15 -25.57 4.80 7.73
C ARG A 15 -24.10 4.62 8.13
N GLU A 16 -23.87 3.83 9.18
CA GLU A 16 -22.69 2.97 9.17
C GLU A 16 -22.85 2.01 7.99
N ALA A 17 -22.06 2.23 6.94
CA ALA A 17 -21.89 1.25 5.87
C ALA A 17 -21.24 0.02 6.50
N ALA A 18 -22.06 -0.89 7.01
CA ALA A 18 -21.63 -2.23 7.36
C ALA A 18 -21.00 -2.83 6.11
N ALA A 19 -19.67 -2.91 6.10
CA ALA A 19 -18.91 -3.62 5.10
C ALA A 19 -19.54 -5.01 4.91
N SER A 20 -19.98 -5.32 3.70
CA SER A 20 -20.49 -6.64 3.38
C SER A 20 -19.40 -7.68 3.67
N PRO A 21 -19.64 -8.68 4.52
CA PRO A 21 -18.66 -9.72 4.81
C PRO A 21 -18.55 -10.62 3.57
N GLY A 22 -17.62 -10.30 2.66
CA GLY A 22 -17.36 -11.11 1.47
C GLY A 22 -16.58 -10.44 0.34
N SER A 23 -16.41 -9.11 0.33
CA SER A 23 -15.60 -8.43 -0.69
C SER A 23 -14.20 -8.15 -0.16
N THR A 24 -13.32 -9.14 -0.16
CA THR A 24 -11.91 -8.85 0.12
C THR A 24 -11.33 -8.00 -1.01
N HIS A 25 -10.79 -6.83 -0.67
CA HIS A 25 -10.10 -5.99 -1.63
C HIS A 25 -8.75 -6.61 -2.00
N PRO A 26 -8.35 -6.58 -3.27
CA PRO A 26 -7.01 -7.00 -3.65
C PRO A 26 -5.96 -6.04 -3.05
N LEU A 27 -4.84 -6.61 -2.61
CA LEU A 27 -3.66 -5.86 -2.22
C LEU A 27 -2.86 -5.55 -3.49
N PHE A 28 -2.75 -4.26 -3.81
CA PHE A 28 -1.95 -3.82 -4.93
C PHE A 28 -0.48 -3.66 -4.53
N THR A 29 0.42 -3.77 -5.50
CA THR A 29 1.83 -3.42 -5.31
C THR A 29 2.31 -2.67 -6.54
N ILE A 30 3.21 -1.70 -6.36
CA ILE A 30 3.75 -0.91 -7.45
C ILE A 30 5.21 -0.55 -7.20
N GLY A 31 5.98 -0.55 -8.28
CA GLY A 31 7.37 -0.09 -8.31
C GLY A 31 7.45 1.22 -9.05
N TYR A 32 8.23 2.18 -8.56
CA TYR A 32 8.35 3.46 -9.25
C TYR A 32 9.56 3.55 -10.19
N GLU A 33 10.49 2.59 -10.20
CA GLU A 33 11.58 2.50 -11.17
C GLU A 33 11.09 2.71 -12.61
N GLY A 34 11.74 3.61 -13.36
CA GLY A 34 11.32 3.97 -14.72
C GLY A 34 10.02 4.77 -14.86
N THR A 35 9.29 5.07 -13.77
CA THR A 35 8.02 5.84 -13.83
C THR A 35 8.14 7.28 -13.29
N THR A 36 7.15 8.11 -13.61
CA THR A 36 6.98 9.48 -13.09
C THR A 36 5.89 9.53 -12.01
N PRO A 37 5.90 10.50 -11.08
CA PRO A 37 4.84 10.64 -10.08
C PRO A 37 3.43 10.71 -10.67
N ASP A 38 3.27 11.43 -11.78
CA ASP A 38 1.96 11.58 -12.44
C ASP A 38 1.43 10.24 -12.97
N ARG A 39 2.26 9.49 -13.70
CA ARG A 39 1.94 8.13 -14.16
C ARG A 39 1.66 7.15 -13.02
N LEU A 40 2.40 7.25 -11.93
CA LEU A 40 2.12 6.45 -10.74
C LEU A 40 0.72 6.78 -10.20
N ILE A 41 0.38 8.06 -10.07
CA ILE A 41 -0.93 8.50 -9.56
C ILE A 41 -2.06 8.05 -10.50
N GLU A 42 -1.90 8.20 -11.82
CA GLU A 42 -2.88 7.71 -12.80
C GLU A 42 -3.13 6.20 -12.65
N THR A 43 -2.05 5.40 -12.59
CA THR A 43 -2.12 3.95 -12.41
C THR A 43 -2.87 3.59 -11.11
N LEU A 44 -2.59 4.31 -10.03
CA LEU A 44 -3.28 4.11 -8.74
C LEU A 44 -4.77 4.46 -8.83
N ARG A 45 -5.13 5.54 -9.53
CA ARG A 45 -6.53 5.95 -9.71
C ARG A 45 -7.31 4.96 -10.58
N GLU A 46 -6.71 4.45 -11.65
CA GLU A 46 -7.31 3.42 -12.51
C GLU A 46 -7.57 2.12 -11.75
N ALA A 47 -6.65 1.73 -10.85
CA ALA A 47 -6.84 0.60 -9.95
C ALA A 47 -7.83 0.87 -8.80
N GLY A 48 -8.23 2.14 -8.60
CA GLY A 48 -9.07 2.59 -7.51
C GLY A 48 -8.40 2.53 -6.14
N VAL A 49 -7.07 2.60 -6.08
CA VAL A 49 -6.31 2.60 -4.82
C VAL A 49 -6.65 3.83 -3.99
N THR A 50 -7.01 3.62 -2.72
CA THR A 50 -7.33 4.68 -1.78
C THR A 50 -6.16 5.04 -0.89
N THR A 51 -5.25 4.09 -0.62
CA THR A 51 -4.10 4.29 0.27
C THR A 51 -2.83 3.70 -0.33
N LEU A 52 -1.79 4.53 -0.45
CA LEU A 52 -0.45 4.10 -0.81
C LEU A 52 0.43 3.96 0.44
N VAL A 53 0.95 2.76 0.64
CA VAL A 53 1.81 2.38 1.75
C VAL A 53 3.24 2.25 1.26
N ASP A 54 4.08 3.16 1.71
CA ASP A 54 5.51 3.19 1.45
C ASP A 54 6.24 2.24 2.38
N VAL A 55 6.79 1.16 1.83
CA VAL A 55 7.57 0.15 2.54
C VAL A 55 9.07 0.36 2.38
N ARG A 56 9.51 1.56 2.01
CA ARG A 56 10.93 1.92 2.01
C ARG A 56 11.38 2.22 3.44
N GLU A 57 12.57 1.77 3.83
CA GLU A 57 13.15 2.17 5.13
C GLU A 57 13.38 3.70 5.18
N LEU A 58 13.92 4.26 4.09
CA LEU A 58 14.14 5.69 3.92
C LEU A 58 13.40 6.18 2.65
N PRO A 59 12.36 7.01 2.79
CA PRO A 59 11.63 7.58 1.66
C PRO A 59 12.35 8.81 1.08
N ASN A 60 13.69 8.74 0.99
CA ASN A 60 14.55 9.79 0.42
C ASN A 60 14.97 9.41 -1.01
N SER A 61 14.01 9.40 -1.93
CA SER A 61 14.37 9.16 -3.33
C SER A 61 15.14 10.34 -3.91
N ARG A 62 16.24 10.05 -4.62
CA ARG A 62 16.95 11.02 -5.46
C ARG A 62 16.17 11.35 -6.74
N ARG A 63 15.09 10.62 -7.03
CA ARG A 63 14.26 10.83 -8.20
C ARG A 63 13.26 11.96 -7.94
N PRO A 64 13.15 12.93 -8.86
CA PRO A 64 12.23 14.06 -8.71
C PRO A 64 10.81 13.59 -8.40
N GLY A 65 10.19 14.18 -7.38
CA GLY A 65 8.80 13.90 -7.00
C GLY A 65 8.55 12.60 -6.20
N PHE A 66 9.57 11.75 -5.97
CA PHE A 66 9.44 10.53 -5.14
C PHE A 66 9.97 10.67 -3.71
N ALA A 67 10.41 11.88 -3.34
CA ALA A 67 10.69 12.23 -1.96
C ALA A 67 9.39 12.30 -1.16
N LYS A 68 9.42 11.87 0.11
CA LYS A 68 8.24 11.77 1.00
C LYS A 68 7.27 12.95 0.89
N ARG A 69 7.76 14.19 1.01
CA ARG A 69 6.92 15.41 0.99
C ARG A 69 6.22 15.59 -0.35
N ALA A 70 6.99 15.62 -1.44
CA ALA A 70 6.46 15.81 -2.79
C ALA A 70 5.47 14.71 -3.18
N LEU A 71 5.77 13.46 -2.85
CA LEU A 71 4.90 12.31 -3.13
C LEU A 71 3.60 12.39 -2.32
N SER A 72 3.69 12.68 -1.02
CA SER A 72 2.52 12.82 -0.15
C SER A 72 1.60 13.95 -0.60
N GLU A 73 2.16 15.08 -1.03
CA GLU A 73 1.38 16.21 -1.55
C GLU A 73 0.70 15.87 -2.88
N ALA A 74 1.40 15.17 -3.78
CA ALA A 74 0.83 14.76 -5.07
C ALA A 74 -0.29 13.73 -4.91
N LEU A 75 -0.13 12.74 -4.02
CA LEU A 75 -1.17 11.78 -3.67
C LEU A 75 -2.37 12.45 -3.00
N GLY A 76 -2.12 13.39 -2.08
CA GLY A 76 -3.17 14.15 -1.41
C GLY A 76 -4.04 14.93 -2.40
N ARG A 77 -3.44 15.57 -3.42
CA ARG A 77 -4.19 16.24 -4.51
C ARG A 77 -5.05 15.27 -5.33
N ALA A 78 -4.64 14.00 -5.41
CA ALA A 78 -5.39 12.95 -6.09
C ALA A 78 -6.42 12.24 -5.19
N GLY A 79 -6.53 12.63 -3.91
CA GLY A 79 -7.41 11.98 -2.94
C GLY A 79 -6.92 10.62 -2.44
N ILE A 80 -5.63 10.32 -2.60
CA ILE A 80 -5.00 9.07 -2.18
C ILE A 80 -4.25 9.31 -0.87
N GLY A 81 -4.54 8.50 0.15
CA GLY A 81 -3.82 8.52 1.41
C GLY A 81 -2.38 8.06 1.26
N TYR A 82 -1.44 8.66 2.00
CA TYR A 82 -0.04 8.25 2.02
C TYR A 82 0.36 7.83 3.43
N ARG A 83 0.91 6.62 3.56
CA ARG A 83 1.44 6.10 4.82
C ARG A 83 2.84 5.56 4.63
N HIS A 84 3.72 5.79 5.59
CA HIS A 84 5.08 5.27 5.57
C HIS A 84 5.28 4.26 6.71
N LEU A 85 5.56 3.01 6.35
CA LEU A 85 5.81 1.92 7.30
C LEU A 85 7.29 1.56 7.30
N ARG A 86 8.08 2.32 8.07
CA ARG A 86 9.53 2.08 8.23
C ARG A 86 9.83 0.66 8.75
N ALA A 87 8.95 0.09 9.58
CA ALA A 87 9.11 -1.25 10.13
C ALA A 87 9.19 -2.35 9.04
N LEU A 88 8.56 -2.12 7.88
CA LEU A 88 8.56 -3.01 6.71
C LEU A 88 9.64 -2.64 5.68
N GLY A 89 10.55 -1.74 6.05
CA GLY A 89 11.67 -1.31 5.23
C GLY A 89 12.82 -2.31 5.18
N THR A 90 13.46 -2.45 4.01
CA THR A 90 14.69 -3.22 3.89
C THR A 90 15.83 -2.56 4.66
N PRO A 91 16.51 -3.30 5.56
CA PRO A 91 17.67 -2.78 6.28
C PRO A 91 18.84 -2.47 5.32
N PRO A 92 19.83 -1.66 5.74
CA PRO A 92 20.94 -1.22 4.90
C PRO A 92 21.70 -2.36 4.21
N GLU A 93 21.91 -3.47 4.90
CA GLU A 93 22.60 -4.67 4.41
C GLU A 93 21.78 -5.35 3.31
N GLY A 94 20.47 -5.48 3.51
CA GLY A 94 19.55 -6.01 2.50
C GLY A 94 19.48 -5.11 1.26
N ARG A 95 19.53 -3.78 1.44
CA ARG A 95 19.61 -2.82 0.32
C ARG A 95 20.93 -2.95 -0.45
N ALA A 96 22.04 -3.14 0.26
CA ALA A 96 23.33 -3.37 -0.38
C ALA A 96 23.35 -4.68 -1.18
N ALA A 97 22.73 -5.74 -0.65
CA ALA A 97 22.56 -7.00 -1.36
C ALA A 97 21.68 -6.84 -2.62
N ALA A 98 20.55 -6.13 -2.53
CA ALA A 98 19.70 -5.83 -3.70
C ALA A 98 20.47 -5.09 -4.80
N LYS A 99 21.20 -4.03 -4.44
CA LYS A 99 22.03 -3.25 -5.38
C LYS A 99 23.13 -4.07 -6.04
N ALA A 100 23.64 -5.08 -5.35
CA ALA A 100 24.65 -6.00 -5.87
C ALA A 100 24.04 -7.16 -6.69
N GLY A 101 22.72 -7.18 -6.94
CA GLY A 101 22.03 -8.27 -7.62
C GLY A 101 21.92 -9.56 -6.79
N ARG A 102 22.27 -9.52 -5.49
CA ARG A 102 22.21 -10.66 -4.56
C ARG A 102 20.82 -10.80 -3.96
N THR A 103 19.82 -11.00 -4.81
CA THR A 103 18.39 -10.99 -4.44
C THR A 103 18.05 -12.06 -3.39
N ALA A 104 18.65 -13.25 -3.47
CA ALA A 104 18.44 -14.31 -2.48
C ALA A 104 18.93 -13.91 -1.08
N GLU A 105 20.06 -13.21 -1.01
CA GLU A 105 20.60 -12.71 0.26
C GLU A 105 19.76 -11.57 0.83
N MET A 106 19.32 -10.64 -0.02
CA MET A 106 18.36 -9.60 0.37
C MET A 106 17.09 -10.21 0.96
N LYS A 107 16.50 -11.21 0.28
CA LYS A 107 15.28 -11.88 0.76
C LYS A 107 15.48 -12.56 2.12
N ARG A 108 16.65 -13.17 2.35
CA ARG A 108 17.00 -13.78 3.64
C ARG A 108 17.12 -12.73 4.75
N ILE A 109 17.86 -11.66 4.51
CA ILE A 109 18.06 -10.57 5.48
C ILE A 109 16.70 -9.91 5.81
N PHE A 110 15.90 -9.64 4.77
CA PHE A 110 14.58 -9.06 4.94
C PHE A 110 13.62 -10.00 5.68
N GLY A 111 13.63 -11.30 5.37
CA GLY A 111 12.82 -12.30 6.08
C GLY A 111 13.10 -12.31 7.59
N ALA A 112 14.37 -12.20 8.00
CA ALA A 112 14.74 -12.08 9.42
C ALA A 112 14.18 -10.80 10.05
N ARG A 113 14.20 -9.67 9.34
CA ARG A 113 13.59 -8.41 9.80
C ARG A 113 12.06 -8.54 9.91
N LEU A 114 11.43 -9.20 8.94
CA LEU A 114 9.98 -9.41 8.87
C LEU A 114 9.47 -10.31 10.00
N ALA A 115 10.31 -11.22 10.50
CA ALA A 115 10.02 -12.04 11.68
C ALA A 115 10.05 -11.26 13.00
N GLY A 116 10.54 -10.00 13.01
CA GLY A 116 10.58 -9.17 14.19
C GLY A 116 9.20 -8.66 14.62
N THR A 117 9.01 -8.46 15.93
CA THR A 117 7.73 -8.05 16.52
C THR A 117 7.16 -6.76 15.92
N GLU A 118 8.00 -5.75 15.68
CA GLU A 118 7.57 -4.50 15.05
C GLU A 118 7.04 -4.70 13.62
N ALA A 119 7.69 -5.58 12.86
CA ALA A 119 7.31 -5.86 11.49
C ALA A 119 6.01 -6.68 11.46
N GLN A 120 5.86 -7.66 12.33
CA GLN A 120 4.62 -8.44 12.49
C GLN A 120 3.44 -7.56 12.90
N ALA A 121 3.62 -6.63 13.83
CA ALA A 121 2.59 -5.66 14.20
C ALA A 121 2.19 -4.76 13.02
N ALA A 122 3.17 -4.30 12.24
CA ALA A 122 2.91 -3.49 11.04
C ALA A 122 2.19 -4.30 9.94
N VAL A 123 2.56 -5.57 9.73
CA VAL A 123 1.86 -6.49 8.80
C VAL A 123 0.42 -6.70 9.24
N ALA A 124 0.17 -6.95 10.52
CA ALA A 124 -1.18 -7.16 11.04
C ALA A 124 -2.08 -5.93 10.84
N ALA A 125 -1.57 -4.72 11.16
CA ALA A 125 -2.30 -3.48 10.93
C ALA A 125 -2.60 -3.25 9.43
N LEU A 126 -1.62 -3.53 8.57
CA LEU A 126 -1.76 -3.42 7.13
C LEU A 126 -2.77 -4.42 6.56
N ALA A 127 -2.86 -5.63 7.14
CA ALA A 127 -3.82 -6.65 6.74
C ALA A 127 -5.26 -6.29 7.13
N VAL A 128 -5.47 -5.54 8.21
CA VAL A 128 -6.78 -4.97 8.55
C VAL A 128 -7.17 -3.90 7.52
N GLU A 129 -6.25 -2.96 7.24
CA GLU A 129 -6.47 -1.89 6.26
C GLU A 129 -6.72 -2.42 4.85
N ALA A 130 -6.01 -3.46 4.43
CA ALA A 130 -6.18 -4.09 3.13
C ALA A 130 -7.53 -4.83 2.99
N ARG A 131 -8.17 -5.21 4.10
CA ARG A 131 -9.53 -5.77 4.07
C ARG A 131 -10.59 -4.67 3.93
N GLU A 132 -10.40 -3.55 4.62
CA GLU A 132 -11.33 -2.43 4.64
C GLU A 132 -11.26 -1.53 3.39
N GLY A 133 -10.10 -1.48 2.72
CA GLY A 133 -9.89 -0.60 1.58
C GLY A 133 -8.87 -1.10 0.57
N ARG A 134 -8.70 -0.34 -0.52
CA ARG A 134 -7.79 -0.68 -1.61
C ARG A 134 -6.41 -0.12 -1.33
N VAL A 135 -5.56 -0.96 -0.75
CA VAL A 135 -4.20 -0.60 -0.35
C VAL A 135 -3.21 -0.97 -1.44
N CYS A 136 -2.22 -0.11 -1.68
CA CYS A 136 -1.10 -0.37 -2.58
C CYS A 136 0.25 -0.26 -1.87
N LEU A 137 1.12 -1.26 -2.01
CA LEU A 137 2.49 -1.22 -1.48
C LEU A 137 3.46 -0.61 -2.50
N LEU A 138 4.24 0.38 -2.07
CA LEU A 138 5.24 1.07 -2.90
C LEU A 138 6.66 0.62 -2.56
N CYS A 139 7.40 0.18 -3.58
CA CYS A 139 8.85 -0.10 -3.53
C CYS A 139 9.60 0.67 -4.64
N LEU A 140 10.93 0.65 -4.61
CA LEU A 140 11.75 1.24 -5.67
C LEU A 140 11.64 0.42 -6.97
N GLU A 141 12.02 -0.84 -6.92
CA GLU A 141 12.25 -1.70 -8.09
C GLU A 141 10.95 -1.94 -8.87
N ALA A 142 11.01 -1.92 -10.19
CA ALA A 142 9.86 -2.18 -11.04
C ALA A 142 9.40 -3.64 -10.91
N ASP A 143 10.35 -4.58 -10.92
CA ASP A 143 10.10 -6.01 -10.85
C ASP A 143 9.84 -6.48 -9.40
N PRO A 144 8.64 -7.05 -9.11
CA PRO A 144 8.34 -7.60 -7.79
C PRO A 144 9.24 -8.79 -7.41
N ALA A 145 9.81 -9.53 -8.36
CA ALA A 145 10.68 -10.68 -8.08
C ALA A 145 12.03 -10.26 -7.47
N GLN A 146 12.45 -9.02 -7.74
CA GLN A 146 13.74 -8.45 -7.30
C GLN A 146 13.62 -7.55 -6.05
N CYS A 147 12.42 -7.22 -5.59
CA CYS A 147 12.19 -6.41 -4.38
C CYS A 147 11.62 -7.24 -3.20
N HIS A 148 11.78 -6.71 -1.99
CA HIS A 148 11.18 -7.25 -0.75
C HIS A 148 9.66 -7.09 -0.67
N ARG A 149 9.05 -6.28 -1.54
CA ARG A 149 7.60 -5.99 -1.50
C ARG A 149 6.74 -7.23 -1.66
N SER A 150 7.22 -8.23 -2.38
CA SER A 150 6.52 -9.50 -2.54
C SER A 150 6.47 -10.27 -1.22
N LEU A 151 7.56 -10.27 -0.44
CA LEU A 151 7.57 -10.85 0.90
C LEU A 151 6.62 -10.13 1.85
N VAL A 152 6.52 -8.80 1.75
CA VAL A 152 5.54 -8.03 2.53
C VAL A 152 4.12 -8.34 2.08
N ALA A 153 3.86 -8.36 0.76
CA ALA A 153 2.55 -8.66 0.21
C ALA A 153 2.08 -10.06 0.59
N GLU A 154 2.96 -11.06 0.52
CA GLU A 154 2.70 -12.44 0.97
C GLU A 154 2.46 -12.53 2.48
N ALA A 155 3.18 -11.75 3.30
CA ALA A 155 2.95 -11.74 4.74
C ALA A 155 1.60 -11.08 5.11
N VAL A 156 1.18 -10.07 4.35
CA VAL A 156 -0.12 -9.39 4.53
C VAL A 156 -1.27 -10.26 4.01
N ALA A 157 -1.08 -10.86 2.83
CA ALA A 157 -2.01 -11.81 2.24
C ALA A 157 -1.85 -13.17 2.92
N SER A 158 -2.49 -13.33 4.09
CA SER A 158 -2.65 -14.65 4.69
C SER A 158 -3.23 -15.63 3.65
N PRO A 159 -2.83 -16.92 3.66
CA PRO A 159 -3.19 -17.85 2.59
C PRO A 159 -4.70 -17.92 2.36
N GLY A 160 -5.16 -17.44 1.21
CA GLY A 160 -6.55 -17.53 0.75
C GLY A 160 -7.44 -16.30 1.00
N ASP A 161 -6.97 -15.28 1.73
CA ASP A 161 -7.83 -14.16 2.12
C ASP A 161 -7.79 -12.99 1.14
N ILE A 162 -6.59 -12.60 0.67
CA ILE A 162 -6.36 -11.37 -0.12
C ILE A 162 -5.65 -11.71 -1.41
N ALA A 163 -6.21 -11.30 -2.56
CA ALA A 163 -5.54 -11.42 -3.85
C ALA A 163 -4.43 -10.35 -3.98
N ILE A 164 -3.23 -10.74 -4.43
CA ILE A 164 -2.13 -9.82 -4.70
C ILE A 164 -2.14 -9.43 -6.18
N VAL A 165 -2.13 -8.13 -6.47
CA VAL A 165 -2.07 -7.59 -7.84
C VAL A 165 -0.84 -6.70 -8.02
N HIS A 166 0.03 -7.07 -8.95
CA HIS A 166 1.22 -6.27 -9.29
C HIS A 166 0.89 -5.25 -10.38
N LEU A 167 0.77 -3.98 -9.97
CA LEU A 167 0.61 -2.85 -10.88
C LEU A 167 1.97 -2.49 -11.48
N HIS A 168 1.96 -2.21 -12.77
CA HIS A 168 3.11 -1.68 -13.49
C HIS A 168 2.68 -0.34 -14.06
N ALA A 169 3.18 0.75 -13.49
CA ALA A 169 3.04 2.05 -14.15
C ALA A 169 3.92 1.99 -15.39
N ALA A 170 3.29 1.81 -16.56
CA ALA A 170 3.99 1.81 -17.84
C ALA A 170 4.93 3.02 -17.85
N GLY A 171 6.23 2.77 -18.07
CA GLY A 171 7.20 3.83 -18.18
C GLY A 171 6.78 4.78 -19.31
N ALA A 172 7.14 6.05 -19.20
CA ALA A 172 7.14 6.90 -20.37
C ALA A 172 8.01 6.19 -21.42
N LEU A 173 7.43 5.80 -22.56
CA LEU A 173 8.23 5.56 -23.75
C LEU A 173 9.08 6.83 -23.93
N PRO A 174 10.41 6.72 -24.06
CA PRO A 174 11.19 7.88 -24.47
C PRO A 174 10.59 8.37 -25.80
N ALA A 175 10.30 9.68 -25.86
CA ALA A 175 9.96 10.37 -27.10
C ALA A 175 11.15 10.33 -28.07
#